data_AF-A2FMZ2-F1
#
_entry.id   AF-A2FMZ2-F1
#
_cell.length_a   1.000
_cell.length_b   1.000
_cell.length_c   1.000
_cell.angle_alpha   90.00
_cell.angle_beta   90.00
_cell.angle_gamma   90.00
#
_symmetry.space_group_name_H-M   'P 1'
#
loop_
_entity.id
_entity.type
_entity.pdbx_description
1 polymer ?
#
loop_
_entity_poly.entity_id
_entity_poly.type
_entity_poly.pdbx_seq_one_letter_code
_entity_poly.pdbx_strand_id
1 'polypeptide(L)'
;MSVASSVANDKLTDLRMKKKQAIQSLNFDAAEEYDRQIEETNQFILTDRVEKIHQEILNDIKKNYINYCQAKDEIDNFQKKQEYLIRTKYGQDCDVSQKQFENESKSIDKAHDTALLREAEAEVPEQIEKLEEAKNMASQGKYAEAKQLMAEARLIGESILAARKERVDNEFEQSRSIHATKQQEEMERIEAKFEEQMEILNNEIAARQQEAEQRYQSGLELIRERAKIKCMTLLTDDKTKEDLVYQLNLKINDTVMALESGAVTPSYPTSSTRYSGKSTTSTRSKRNTPGSKSRSRTSSSKNSVPSTNGNITPSGTLSPK
;
A
#
# COMPACT_ATOMS: atom_id res chain seq x y z
N MET A 1 -38.48 -26.47 19.88
CA MET A 1 -38.38 -27.22 21.14
C MET A 1 -37.67 -28.54 20.88
N SER A 2 -36.80 -29.00 21.79
CA SER A 2 -36.09 -30.29 21.69
C SER A 2 -37.07 -31.46 21.72
N VAL A 3 -36.79 -32.54 20.98
CA VAL A 3 -37.54 -33.81 21.08
C VAL A 3 -37.51 -34.32 22.53
N ALA A 4 -36.38 -34.17 23.23
CA ALA A 4 -36.24 -34.53 24.64
C ALA A 4 -37.12 -33.68 25.58
N SER A 5 -37.28 -32.37 25.32
CA SER A 5 -38.15 -31.49 26.12
C SER A 5 -39.63 -31.70 25.82
N SER A 6 -39.99 -32.09 24.59
CA SER A 6 -41.36 -32.46 24.23
C SER A 6 -41.79 -33.74 24.93
N VAL A 7 -40.97 -34.78 24.85
CA VAL A 7 -41.20 -36.07 25.52
C VAL A 7 -41.25 -35.91 27.04
N ALA A 8 -40.42 -35.03 27.61
CA ALA A 8 -40.45 -34.73 29.04
C ALA A 8 -41.71 -33.94 29.46
N ASN A 9 -42.25 -33.06 28.61
CA ASN A 9 -43.52 -32.36 28.86
C ASN A 9 -44.72 -33.32 28.81
N ASP A 10 -44.70 -34.29 27.91
CA ASP A 10 -45.73 -35.33 27.83
C ASP A 10 -45.71 -36.20 29.09
N LYS A 11 -44.51 -36.62 29.52
CA LYS A 11 -44.29 -37.33 30.80
C LYS A 11 -44.77 -36.50 32.00
N LEU A 12 -44.56 -35.19 32.01
CA LEU A 12 -45.01 -34.29 33.08
C LEU A 12 -46.55 -34.25 33.18
N THR A 13 -47.23 -34.28 32.03
CA THR A 13 -48.69 -34.28 31.95
C THR A 13 -49.25 -35.59 32.50
N ASP A 14 -48.63 -36.72 32.14
CA ASP A 14 -48.97 -38.04 32.66
C ASP A 14 -48.75 -38.13 34.17
N LEU A 15 -47.63 -37.62 34.68
CA LEU A 15 -47.33 -37.61 36.12
C LEU A 15 -48.32 -36.75 36.91
N ARG A 16 -48.71 -35.57 36.39
CA ARG A 16 -49.74 -34.71 36.99
C ARG A 16 -51.12 -35.39 37.03
N MET A 17 -51.46 -36.13 35.98
CA MET A 17 -52.71 -36.90 35.92
C MET A 17 -52.69 -38.08 36.92
N LYS A 18 -51.58 -38.83 37.00
CA LYS A 18 -51.38 -39.91 37.97
C LYS A 18 -51.41 -39.41 39.42
N LYS A 19 -50.79 -38.26 39.71
CA LYS A 19 -50.90 -37.59 41.01
C LYS A 19 -52.35 -37.30 41.36
N LYS A 20 -53.11 -36.71 40.43
CA LYS A 20 -54.54 -36.40 40.65
C LYS A 20 -55.37 -37.66 40.95
N GLN A 21 -55.10 -38.76 40.25
CA GLN A 21 -55.75 -40.07 40.50
C GLN A 21 -55.34 -40.68 41.85
N ALA A 22 -54.07 -40.57 42.24
CA ALA A 22 -53.57 -41.04 43.54
C ALA A 22 -54.24 -40.28 44.70
N ILE A 23 -54.37 -38.95 44.58
CA ILE A 23 -55.10 -38.13 45.55
C ILE A 23 -56.59 -38.53 45.62
N GLN A 24 -57.24 -38.74 44.47
CA GLN A 24 -58.65 -39.16 44.41
C GLN A 24 -58.89 -40.56 45.01
N SER A 25 -57.88 -41.43 44.94
CA SER A 25 -57.91 -42.78 45.53
C SER A 25 -57.37 -42.83 46.97
N LEU A 26 -57.09 -41.68 47.59
CA LEU A 26 -56.55 -41.53 48.95
C LEU A 26 -55.19 -42.23 49.16
N ASN A 27 -54.43 -42.46 48.09
CA ASN A 27 -53.09 -43.03 48.14
C ASN A 27 -52.05 -41.90 48.17
N PHE A 28 -51.78 -41.38 49.38
CA PHE A 28 -50.90 -40.23 49.58
C PHE A 28 -49.42 -40.57 49.37
N ASP A 29 -48.97 -41.78 49.71
CA ASP A 29 -47.60 -42.24 49.48
C ASP A 29 -47.26 -42.23 47.97
N ALA A 30 -48.20 -42.68 47.13
CA ALA A 30 -48.04 -42.61 45.69
C ALA A 30 -48.08 -41.17 45.16
N ALA A 31 -48.88 -40.28 45.77
CA ALA A 31 -48.96 -38.88 45.37
C ALA A 31 -47.66 -38.11 45.67
N GLU A 32 -47.02 -38.37 46.82
CA GLU A 32 -45.73 -37.79 47.20
C GLU A 32 -44.60 -38.25 46.25
N GLU A 33 -44.57 -39.54 45.89
CA GLU A 33 -43.59 -40.06 44.93
C GLU A 33 -43.81 -39.46 43.53
N TYR A 34 -45.06 -39.23 43.10
CA TYR A 34 -45.31 -38.50 41.85
C TYR A 34 -44.90 -37.03 41.92
N ASP A 35 -45.00 -36.37 43.08
CA ASP A 35 -44.48 -35.02 43.25
C ASP A 35 -42.96 -34.97 43.11
N ARG A 36 -42.24 -35.92 43.72
CA ARG A 36 -40.79 -36.05 43.55
C ARG A 36 -40.40 -36.25 42.08
N GLN A 37 -41.12 -37.11 41.37
CA GLN A 37 -40.87 -37.35 39.93
C GLN A 37 -41.20 -36.14 39.05
N ILE A 38 -42.21 -35.34 39.42
CA ILE A 38 -42.54 -34.07 38.74
C ILE A 38 -41.40 -33.06 38.93
N GLU A 39 -40.87 -32.94 40.15
CA GLU A 39 -39.73 -32.06 40.46
C GLU A 39 -38.47 -32.49 39.69
N GLU A 40 -38.12 -33.78 39.72
CA GLU A 40 -36.99 -34.34 38.96
C GLU A 40 -37.13 -34.05 37.45
N THR A 41 -38.34 -34.25 36.90
CA THR A 41 -38.61 -34.02 35.47
C THR A 41 -38.54 -32.52 35.12
N ASN A 42 -39.03 -31.62 35.99
CA ASN A 42 -38.91 -30.17 35.81
C ASN A 42 -37.44 -29.72 35.84
N GLN A 43 -36.63 -30.25 36.76
CA GLN A 43 -35.19 -29.95 36.84
C GLN A 43 -34.44 -30.44 35.60
N PHE A 44 -34.78 -31.63 35.09
CA PHE A 44 -34.21 -32.14 33.85
C PHE A 44 -34.54 -31.23 32.64
N ILE A 45 -35.80 -30.81 32.49
CA ILE A 45 -36.22 -29.91 31.40
C ILE A 45 -35.47 -28.57 31.50
N LEU A 46 -35.34 -28.02 32.70
CA LEU A 46 -34.63 -26.78 32.94
C LEU A 46 -33.16 -26.91 32.54
N THR A 47 -32.49 -27.97 33.00
CA THR A 47 -31.07 -28.23 32.70
C THR A 47 -30.83 -28.38 31.20
N ASP A 48 -31.67 -29.14 30.47
CA ASP A 48 -31.57 -29.28 29.00
C ASP A 48 -31.74 -27.94 28.27
N ARG A 49 -32.65 -27.08 28.74
CA ARG A 49 -32.88 -25.75 28.14
C ARG A 49 -31.71 -24.81 28.38
N VAL A 50 -31.16 -24.81 29.59
CA VAL A 50 -29.98 -24.01 29.95
C VAL A 50 -28.78 -24.43 29.11
N GLU A 51 -28.54 -25.73 28.99
CA GLU A 51 -27.42 -26.27 28.21
C GLU A 51 -27.54 -25.92 26.72
N LYS A 52 -28.76 -25.94 26.16
CA LYS A 52 -29.00 -25.47 24.78
C LYS A 52 -28.69 -24.00 24.58
N ILE A 53 -29.08 -23.15 25.54
CA ILE A 53 -28.72 -21.73 25.49
C ILE A 53 -27.21 -21.56 25.54
N HIS A 54 -26.52 -22.29 26.43
CA HIS A 54 -25.06 -22.28 26.50
C HIS A 54 -24.45 -22.64 25.14
N GLN A 55 -24.86 -23.76 24.53
CA GLN A 55 -24.32 -24.19 23.24
C GLN A 55 -24.56 -23.18 22.12
N GLU A 56 -25.76 -22.60 22.05
CA GLU A 56 -26.10 -21.59 21.05
C GLU A 56 -25.22 -20.33 21.21
N ILE A 57 -25.10 -19.81 22.44
CA ILE A 57 -24.30 -18.62 22.74
C ILE A 57 -22.81 -18.85 22.46
N LEU A 58 -22.27 -20.01 22.84
CA LEU A 58 -20.89 -20.36 22.55
C LEU A 58 -20.61 -20.47 21.05
N ASN A 59 -21.57 -20.99 20.28
CA ASN A 59 -21.45 -21.04 18.82
C ASN A 59 -21.49 -19.63 18.21
N ASP A 60 -22.36 -18.75 18.71
CA ASP A 60 -22.43 -17.35 18.28
C ASP A 60 -21.11 -16.61 18.57
N ILE A 61 -20.50 -16.82 19.74
CA ILE A 61 -19.19 -16.25 20.11
C ILE A 61 -18.10 -16.73 19.16
N LYS A 62 -18.01 -18.04 18.92
CA LYS A 62 -17.02 -18.62 18.01
C LYS A 62 -17.18 -18.03 16.60
N LYS A 63 -18.42 -17.91 16.12
CA LYS A 63 -18.70 -17.30 14.81
C LYS A 63 -18.28 -15.83 14.77
N ASN A 64 -18.59 -15.05 15.80
CA ASN A 64 -18.19 -13.65 15.90
C ASN A 64 -16.66 -13.50 15.86
N TYR A 65 -15.95 -14.36 16.59
CA TYR A 65 -14.48 -14.39 16.61
C TYR A 65 -13.87 -14.79 15.26
N ILE A 66 -14.43 -15.81 14.59
CA ILE A 66 -13.97 -16.20 13.24
C ILE A 66 -14.11 -15.03 12.26
N ASN A 67 -15.24 -14.33 12.29
CA ASN A 67 -15.47 -13.17 11.42
C ASN A 67 -14.46 -12.04 11.70
N TYR A 68 -14.15 -11.80 12.98
CA TYR A 68 -13.12 -10.83 13.38
C TYR A 68 -11.72 -11.22 12.86
N CYS A 69 -11.35 -12.49 12.99
CA CYS A 69 -10.08 -12.99 12.45
C CYS A 69 -10.00 -12.82 10.93
N GLN A 70 -11.08 -13.15 10.21
CA GLN A 70 -11.14 -12.96 8.76
C GLN A 70 -10.99 -11.49 8.37
N ALA A 71 -11.68 -10.57 9.08
CA ALA A 71 -11.53 -9.14 8.84
C ALA A 71 -10.09 -8.67 9.08
N LYS A 72 -9.42 -9.17 10.12
CA LYS A 72 -8.02 -8.88 10.41
C LYS A 72 -7.09 -9.37 9.30
N ASP A 73 -7.27 -10.61 8.84
CA ASP A 73 -6.49 -11.18 7.73
C ASP A 73 -6.69 -10.38 6.43
N GLU A 74 -7.92 -9.91 6.15
CA GLU A 74 -8.22 -9.05 5.01
C GLU A 74 -7.52 -7.70 5.09
N ILE A 75 -7.51 -7.08 6.28
CA ILE A 75 -6.79 -5.82 6.54
C ILE A 75 -5.29 -6.00 6.33
N ASP A 76 -4.70 -7.07 6.87
CA ASP A 76 -3.27 -7.35 6.74
C ASP A 76 -2.87 -7.60 5.27
N ASN A 77 -3.69 -8.35 4.53
CA ASN A 77 -3.47 -8.59 3.10
C ASN A 77 -3.61 -7.30 2.28
N PHE A 78 -4.58 -6.45 2.61
CA PHE A 78 -4.74 -5.14 2.00
C PHE A 78 -3.52 -4.26 2.26
N GLN A 79 -3.05 -4.17 3.52
CA GLN A 79 -1.86 -3.41 3.90
C GLN A 79 -0.65 -3.85 3.10
N LYS A 80 -0.32 -5.15 3.11
CA LYS A 80 0.83 -5.71 2.37
C LYS A 80 0.77 -5.38 0.89
N LYS A 81 -0.42 -5.49 0.28
CA LYS A 81 -0.62 -5.20 -1.14
C LYS A 81 -0.41 -3.71 -1.45
N GLN A 82 -0.99 -2.81 -0.65
CA GLN A 82 -0.84 -1.38 -0.87
C GLN A 82 0.59 -0.90 -0.61
N GLU A 83 1.21 -1.36 0.47
CA GLU A 83 2.60 -1.04 0.79
C GLU A 83 3.54 -1.48 -0.33
N TYR A 84 3.35 -2.70 -0.87
CA TYR A 84 4.12 -3.17 -2.02
C TYR A 84 3.97 -2.24 -3.24
N LEU A 85 2.75 -1.79 -3.54
CA LEU A 85 2.50 -0.88 -4.67
C LEU A 85 3.16 0.49 -4.47
N ILE A 86 3.04 1.06 -3.27
CA ILE A 86 3.65 2.35 -2.91
C ILE A 86 5.18 2.25 -3.02
N ARG A 87 5.79 1.21 -2.44
CA ARG A 87 7.25 0.99 -2.51
C ARG A 87 7.74 0.76 -3.94
N THR A 88 7.00 0.00 -4.73
CA THR A 88 7.34 -0.24 -6.15
C THR A 88 7.31 1.07 -6.92
N LYS A 89 6.30 1.91 -6.71
CA LYS A 89 6.19 3.20 -7.36
C LYS A 89 7.30 4.16 -6.93
N TYR A 90 7.62 4.22 -5.64
CA TYR A 90 8.75 5.01 -5.14
C TYR A 90 10.06 4.61 -5.82
N GLY A 91 10.36 3.31 -5.90
CA GLY A 91 11.54 2.83 -6.62
C GLY A 91 11.56 3.23 -8.10
N GLN A 92 10.42 3.16 -8.79
CA GLN A 92 10.29 3.62 -10.17
C GLN A 92 10.51 5.13 -10.33
N ASP A 93 9.94 5.94 -9.45
CA ASP A 93 10.08 7.39 -9.45
C ASP A 93 11.56 7.77 -9.21
N CYS A 94 12.25 7.11 -8.27
CA CYS A 94 13.69 7.27 -8.05
C CYS A 94 14.53 6.89 -9.28
N ASP A 95 14.28 5.72 -9.88
CA ASP A 95 15.00 5.25 -11.06
C ASP A 95 14.86 6.20 -12.26
N VAL A 96 13.66 6.75 -12.46
CA VAL A 96 13.38 7.71 -13.53
C VAL A 96 14.13 9.01 -13.27
N SER A 97 14.04 9.55 -12.07
CA SER A 97 14.73 10.79 -11.70
C SER A 97 16.26 10.64 -11.78
N GLN A 98 16.82 9.54 -11.30
CA GLN A 98 18.25 9.28 -11.40
C GLN A 98 18.74 9.24 -12.85
N LYS A 99 18.01 8.55 -13.74
CA LYS A 99 18.34 8.54 -15.17
C LYS A 99 18.25 9.92 -15.80
N GLN A 100 17.26 10.72 -15.40
CA GLN A 100 17.15 12.09 -15.86
C GLN A 100 18.35 12.92 -15.42
N PHE A 101 18.75 12.82 -14.15
CA PHE A 101 19.89 13.53 -13.58
C PHE A 101 21.20 13.17 -14.27
N GLU A 102 21.45 11.89 -14.56
CA GLU A 102 22.62 11.43 -15.29
C GLU A 102 22.69 12.03 -16.71
N ASN A 103 21.54 12.11 -17.40
CA ASN A 103 21.49 12.70 -18.74
C ASN A 103 21.71 14.21 -18.71
N GLU A 104 21.12 14.90 -17.74
CA GLU A 104 21.33 16.34 -17.53
C GLU A 104 22.81 16.64 -17.20
N SER A 105 23.45 15.84 -16.34
CA SER A 105 24.89 15.99 -16.03
C SER A 105 25.76 15.82 -17.28
N LYS A 106 25.55 14.76 -18.07
CA LYS A 106 26.27 14.56 -19.33
C LYS A 106 26.06 15.71 -20.31
N SER A 107 24.86 16.31 -20.31
CA SER A 107 24.56 17.47 -21.15
C SER A 107 25.32 18.72 -20.72
N ILE A 108 25.46 18.94 -19.40
CA ILE A 108 26.22 20.07 -18.85
C ILE A 108 27.71 19.91 -19.20
N ASP A 109 28.28 18.72 -18.99
CA ASP A 109 29.67 18.44 -19.33
C ASP A 109 29.94 18.66 -20.83
N LYS A 110 29.06 18.14 -21.69
CA LYS A 110 29.18 18.34 -23.14
C LYS A 110 29.06 19.82 -23.54
N ALA A 111 28.20 20.58 -22.88
CA ALA A 111 28.05 22.01 -23.15
C ALA A 111 29.31 22.78 -22.77
N HIS A 112 29.95 22.44 -21.64
CA HIS A 112 31.23 23.00 -21.22
C HIS A 112 32.36 22.69 -22.21
N ASP A 113 32.52 21.42 -22.61
CA ASP A 113 33.52 21.03 -23.62
C ASP A 113 33.33 21.80 -24.93
N THR A 114 32.07 21.95 -25.37
CA THR A 114 31.74 22.69 -26.58
C THR A 114 32.03 24.19 -26.44
N ALA A 115 31.75 24.78 -25.28
CA ALA A 115 32.02 26.19 -25.00
C ALA A 115 33.52 26.46 -24.97
N LEU A 116 34.31 25.59 -24.34
CA LEU A 116 35.78 25.69 -24.32
C LEU A 116 36.36 25.62 -25.73
N LEU A 117 35.89 24.68 -26.55
CA LEU A 117 36.35 24.55 -27.94
C LEU A 117 36.00 25.81 -28.75
N ARG A 118 34.78 26.32 -28.58
CA ARG A 118 34.33 27.54 -29.26
C ARG A 118 35.15 28.77 -28.86
N GLU A 119 35.43 28.95 -27.57
CA GLU A 119 36.25 30.07 -27.07
C GLU A 119 37.73 29.93 -27.47
N ALA A 120 38.23 28.69 -27.63
CA ALA A 120 39.58 28.43 -28.15
C ALA A 120 39.71 28.74 -29.65
N GLU A 121 38.66 28.53 -30.43
CA GLU A 121 38.61 28.85 -31.87
C GLU A 121 38.25 30.32 -32.15
N ALA A 122 37.70 31.03 -31.17
CA ALA A 122 37.27 32.41 -31.33
C ALA A 122 38.46 33.37 -31.48
N GLU A 123 38.43 34.18 -32.54
CA GLU A 123 39.46 35.19 -32.80
C GLU A 123 39.55 36.22 -31.65
N VAL A 124 40.74 36.80 -31.49
CA VAL A 124 41.03 37.87 -30.53
C VAL A 124 41.32 39.15 -31.33
N PRO A 125 40.33 40.05 -31.53
CA PRO A 125 40.49 41.23 -32.37
C PRO A 125 41.67 42.11 -31.97
N GLU A 126 41.89 42.33 -30.66
CA GLU A 126 43.01 43.18 -30.20
C GLU A 126 44.39 42.56 -30.53
N GLN A 127 44.49 41.22 -30.56
CA GLN A 127 45.69 40.53 -31.01
C GLN A 127 45.90 40.71 -32.52
N ILE A 128 44.83 40.63 -33.31
CA ILE A 128 44.89 40.81 -34.77
C ILE A 128 45.34 42.24 -35.10
N GLU A 129 44.74 43.25 -34.47
CA GLU A 129 45.11 44.66 -34.64
C GLU A 129 46.60 44.90 -34.33
N LYS A 130 47.10 44.37 -33.21
CA LYS A 130 48.53 44.48 -32.84
C LYS A 130 49.45 43.75 -33.81
N LEU A 131 49.04 42.62 -34.38
CA LEU A 131 49.79 41.93 -35.43
C LEU A 131 49.80 42.72 -36.74
N GLU A 132 48.74 43.44 -37.08
CA GLU A 132 48.70 44.34 -38.23
C GLU A 132 49.60 45.56 -38.04
N GLU A 133 49.60 46.18 -36.85
CA GLU A 133 50.57 47.22 -36.48
C GLU A 133 52.01 46.72 -36.62
N ALA A 134 52.30 45.52 -36.11
CA ALA A 134 53.63 44.91 -36.23
C ALA A 134 54.05 44.72 -37.69
N LYS A 135 53.14 44.26 -38.56
CA LYS A 135 53.39 44.11 -40.01
C LYS A 135 53.69 45.46 -40.66
N ASN A 136 52.96 46.52 -40.30
CA ASN A 136 53.18 47.87 -40.82
C ASN A 136 54.51 48.47 -40.37
N MET A 137 54.97 48.18 -39.15
CA MET A 137 56.27 48.63 -38.66
C MET A 137 57.43 47.86 -39.32
N ALA A 138 57.23 46.57 -39.59
CA ALA A 138 58.18 45.76 -40.33
C ALA A 138 58.34 46.21 -41.79
N SER A 139 57.25 46.61 -42.45
CA SER A 139 57.29 47.12 -43.83
C SER A 139 58.03 48.46 -43.95
N GLN A 140 58.09 49.24 -42.86
CA GLN A 140 58.87 50.47 -42.74
C GLN A 140 60.34 50.24 -42.34
N GLY A 141 60.78 48.99 -42.17
CA GLY A 141 62.14 48.64 -41.76
C GLY A 141 62.44 48.75 -40.26
N LYS A 142 61.44 49.04 -39.43
CA LYS A 142 61.57 49.17 -37.97
C LYS A 142 61.38 47.82 -37.26
N TYR A 143 62.31 46.90 -37.46
CA TYR A 143 62.17 45.51 -37.00
C TYR A 143 62.14 45.33 -35.47
N ALA A 144 62.83 46.19 -34.71
CA ALA A 144 62.82 46.11 -33.25
C ALA A 144 61.43 46.40 -32.67
N GLU A 145 60.79 47.46 -33.16
CA GLU A 145 59.42 47.87 -32.78
C GLU A 145 58.39 46.82 -33.24
N ALA A 146 58.55 46.25 -34.43
CA ALA A 146 57.70 45.15 -34.91
C ALA A 146 57.79 43.90 -34.03
N LYS A 147 59.00 43.54 -33.56
CA LYS A 147 59.18 42.41 -32.62
C LYS A 147 58.51 42.66 -31.27
N GLN A 148 58.58 43.89 -30.77
CA GLN A 148 57.92 44.27 -29.53
C GLN A 148 56.38 44.17 -29.68
N LEU A 149 55.82 44.70 -30.77
CA LEU A 149 54.39 44.60 -31.05
C LEU A 149 53.92 43.15 -31.22
N MET A 150 54.73 42.27 -31.83
CA MET A 150 54.43 40.83 -31.85
C MET A 150 54.39 40.19 -30.46
N ALA A 151 55.31 40.57 -29.58
CA ALA A 151 55.33 40.08 -28.20
C ALA A 151 54.12 40.59 -27.41
N GLU A 152 53.75 41.86 -27.57
CA GLU A 152 52.54 42.45 -27.00
C GLU A 152 51.27 41.73 -27.50
N ALA A 153 51.15 41.51 -28.82
CA ALA A 153 50.03 40.79 -29.41
C ALA A 153 49.87 39.39 -28.81
N ARG A 154 50.99 38.68 -28.59
CA ARG A 154 50.99 37.36 -27.98
C ARG A 154 50.50 37.40 -26.53
N LEU A 155 50.99 38.33 -25.72
CA LEU A 155 50.55 38.49 -24.33
C LEU A 155 49.05 38.83 -24.24
N ILE A 156 48.56 39.69 -25.13
CA ILE A 156 47.14 40.03 -25.22
C ILE A 156 46.32 38.77 -25.53
N GLY A 157 46.69 38.03 -26.58
CA GLY A 157 46.01 36.78 -26.96
C GLY A 157 45.97 35.76 -25.81
N GLU A 158 47.11 35.52 -25.16
CA GLU A 158 47.20 34.60 -24.01
C GLU A 158 46.33 35.07 -22.82
N SER A 159 46.34 36.36 -22.50
CA SER A 159 45.55 36.91 -21.39
C SER A 159 44.05 36.82 -21.63
N ILE A 160 43.58 37.11 -22.85
CA ILE A 160 42.16 37.08 -23.21
C ILE A 160 41.65 35.65 -23.28
N LEU A 161 42.42 34.72 -23.86
CA LEU A 161 42.09 33.30 -23.86
C LEU A 161 41.97 32.75 -22.43
N ALA A 162 42.88 33.13 -21.54
CA ALA A 162 42.80 32.75 -20.12
C ALA A 162 41.52 33.29 -19.46
N ALA A 163 41.18 34.56 -19.66
CA ALA A 163 39.97 35.16 -19.12
C ALA A 163 38.67 34.55 -19.69
N ARG A 164 38.66 34.21 -20.99
CA ARG A 164 37.54 33.51 -21.65
C ARG A 164 37.35 32.12 -21.05
N LYS A 165 38.44 31.37 -20.87
CA LYS A 165 38.43 30.05 -20.25
C LYS A 165 37.90 30.10 -18.81
N GLU A 166 38.42 31.02 -18.00
CA GLU A 166 37.98 31.20 -16.61
C GLU A 166 36.48 31.51 -16.52
N ARG A 167 35.95 32.35 -17.42
CA ARG A 167 34.51 32.61 -17.49
C ARG A 167 33.70 31.35 -17.81
N VAL A 168 34.12 30.56 -18.79
CA VAL A 168 33.44 29.29 -19.14
C VAL A 168 33.49 28.29 -17.97
N ASP A 169 34.62 28.19 -17.30
CA ASP A 169 34.78 27.32 -16.13
C ASP A 169 33.88 27.77 -14.96
N ASN A 170 33.76 29.09 -14.73
CA ASN A 170 32.86 29.64 -13.72
C ASN A 170 31.37 29.39 -14.04
N GLU A 171 30.96 29.55 -15.31
CA GLU A 171 29.59 29.27 -15.77
C GLU A 171 29.25 27.77 -15.63
N PHE A 172 30.23 26.90 -15.90
CA PHE A 172 30.08 25.45 -15.72
C PHE A 172 29.91 25.07 -14.26
N GLU A 173 30.74 25.61 -13.36
CA GLU A 173 30.64 25.30 -11.94
C GLU A 173 29.32 25.82 -11.34
N GLN A 174 28.88 27.01 -11.76
CA GLN A 174 27.55 27.52 -11.39
C GLN A 174 26.44 26.59 -11.88
N SER A 175 26.52 26.12 -13.13
CA SER A 175 25.54 25.20 -13.71
C SER A 175 25.51 23.85 -12.97
N ARG A 176 26.67 23.31 -12.59
CA ARG A 176 26.77 22.10 -11.78
C ARG A 176 26.19 22.28 -10.38
N SER A 177 26.46 23.43 -9.74
CA SER A 177 25.90 23.73 -8.42
C SER A 177 24.38 23.81 -8.46
N ILE A 178 23.81 24.52 -9.44
CA ILE A 178 22.35 24.62 -9.60
C ILE A 178 21.74 23.24 -9.86
N HIS A 179 22.39 22.44 -10.72
CA HIS A 179 21.95 21.08 -11.02
C HIS A 179 21.96 20.19 -9.78
N ALA A 180 23.02 20.24 -8.97
CA ALA A 180 23.11 19.48 -7.73
C ALA A 180 21.99 19.84 -6.75
N THR A 181 21.68 21.14 -6.58
CA THR A 181 20.55 21.58 -5.75
C THR A 181 19.22 21.04 -6.29
N LYS A 182 18.99 21.14 -7.60
CA LYS A 182 17.77 20.62 -8.24
C LYS A 182 17.62 19.10 -8.04
N GLN A 183 18.72 18.34 -8.12
CA GLN A 183 18.70 16.89 -7.86
C GLN A 183 18.27 16.60 -6.43
N GLN A 184 18.83 17.33 -5.47
CA GLN A 184 18.51 17.18 -4.07
C GLN A 184 17.03 17.49 -3.79
N GLU A 185 16.54 18.63 -4.27
CA GLU A 185 15.14 19.07 -4.08
C GLU A 185 14.14 18.07 -4.67
N GLU A 186 14.42 17.52 -5.86
CA GLU A 186 13.53 16.55 -6.49
C GLU A 186 13.57 15.19 -5.77
N MET A 187 14.72 14.76 -5.24
CA MET A 187 14.79 13.56 -4.40
C MET A 187 14.03 13.72 -3.08
N GLU A 188 14.19 14.86 -2.40
CA GLU A 188 13.45 15.21 -1.19
C GLU A 188 11.94 15.24 -1.47
N ARG A 189 11.53 15.77 -2.63
CA ARG A 189 10.12 15.77 -3.04
C ARG A 189 9.57 14.36 -3.26
N ILE A 190 10.33 13.47 -3.88
CA ILE A 190 9.93 12.07 -4.09
C ILE A 190 9.81 11.34 -2.75
N GLU A 191 10.76 11.57 -1.84
CA GLU A 191 10.74 11.02 -0.48
C GLU A 191 9.53 11.52 0.32
N ALA A 192 9.31 12.83 0.38
CA ALA A 192 8.17 13.43 1.08
C ALA A 192 6.83 12.88 0.59
N LYS A 193 6.68 12.70 -0.73
CA LYS A 193 5.47 12.11 -1.33
C LYS A 193 5.30 10.63 -0.98
N PHE A 194 6.39 9.88 -0.85
CA PHE A 194 6.35 8.48 -0.40
C PHE A 194 5.95 8.40 1.07
N GLU A 195 6.55 9.23 1.92
CA GLU A 195 6.21 9.32 3.34
C GLU A 195 4.74 9.69 3.56
N GLU A 196 4.23 10.69 2.83
CA GLU A 196 2.82 11.09 2.87
C GLU A 196 1.90 9.91 2.51
N GLN A 197 2.21 9.16 1.45
CA GLN A 197 1.41 8.01 1.04
C GLN A 197 1.45 6.86 2.07
N MET A 198 2.61 6.64 2.69
CA MET A 198 2.76 5.65 3.76
C MET A 198 1.99 6.07 5.02
N GLU A 199 2.01 7.35 5.38
CA GLU A 199 1.24 7.88 6.50
C GLU A 199 -0.26 7.74 6.26
N ILE A 200 -0.75 8.12 5.08
CA ILE A 200 -2.16 7.94 4.70
C ILE A 200 -2.57 6.46 4.80
N LEU A 201 -1.74 5.54 4.27
CA LEU A 201 -2.01 4.11 4.37
C LEU A 201 -2.06 3.65 5.83
N ASN A 202 -1.08 4.04 6.66
CA ASN A 202 -1.04 3.66 8.07
C ASN A 202 -2.27 4.15 8.84
N ASN A 203 -2.70 5.39 8.58
CA ASN A 203 -3.92 5.96 9.17
C ASN A 203 -5.17 5.20 8.72
N GLU A 204 -5.27 4.82 7.45
CA GLU A 204 -6.38 4.01 6.93
C GLU A 204 -6.41 2.62 7.59
N ILE A 205 -5.25 1.96 7.72
CA ILE A 205 -5.15 0.65 8.38
C ILE A 205 -5.54 0.76 9.85
N ALA A 206 -5.06 1.77 10.57
CA ALA A 206 -5.40 1.99 11.97
C ALA A 206 -6.92 2.20 12.14
N ALA A 207 -7.56 2.99 11.27
CA ALA A 207 -9.00 3.19 11.29
C ALA A 207 -9.77 1.89 11.02
N ARG A 208 -9.34 1.08 10.03
CA ARG A 208 -9.97 -0.22 9.74
C ARG A 208 -9.80 -1.22 10.88
N GLN A 209 -8.63 -1.25 11.52
CA GLN A 209 -8.38 -2.10 12.69
C GLN A 209 -9.27 -1.70 13.86
N GLN A 210 -9.36 -0.40 14.14
CA GLN A 210 -10.23 0.13 15.19
C GLN A 210 -11.71 -0.20 14.91
N GLU A 211 -12.17 -0.05 13.66
CA GLU A 211 -13.54 -0.41 13.28
C GLU A 211 -13.81 -1.91 13.43
N ALA A 212 -12.88 -2.77 13.00
CA ALA A 212 -13.00 -4.22 13.15
C ALA A 212 -13.07 -4.63 14.63
N GLU A 213 -12.25 -4.02 15.49
CA GLU A 213 -12.27 -4.24 16.94
C GLU A 213 -13.60 -3.78 17.55
N GLN A 214 -14.07 -2.58 17.21
CA GLN A 214 -15.36 -2.07 17.70
C GLN A 214 -16.53 -2.98 17.30
N ARG A 215 -16.55 -3.45 16.05
CA ARG A 215 -17.57 -4.39 15.58
C ARG A 215 -17.51 -5.72 16.34
N TYR A 216 -16.31 -6.23 16.61
CA TYR A 216 -16.13 -7.45 17.39
C TYR A 216 -16.66 -7.29 18.82
N GLN A 217 -16.26 -6.23 19.53
CA GLN A 217 -16.67 -5.94 20.89
C GLN A 217 -18.18 -5.70 21.00
N SER A 218 -18.76 -4.90 20.09
CA SER A 218 -20.20 -4.69 20.03
C SER A 218 -20.95 -6.01 19.76
N GLY A 219 -20.43 -6.86 18.87
CA GLY A 219 -20.96 -8.19 18.63
C GLY A 219 -20.97 -9.06 19.89
N LEU A 220 -19.88 -9.06 20.68
CA LEU A 220 -19.80 -9.78 21.94
C LEU A 220 -20.82 -9.27 22.97
N GLU A 221 -20.98 -7.95 23.08
CA GLU A 221 -21.93 -7.33 23.99
C GLU A 221 -23.37 -7.71 23.64
N LEU A 222 -23.74 -7.67 22.36
CA LEU A 222 -25.05 -8.11 21.88
C LEU A 222 -25.31 -9.59 22.18
N ILE A 223 -24.29 -10.44 22.06
CA ILE A 223 -24.40 -11.86 22.41
C ILE A 223 -24.61 -12.02 23.92
N ARG A 224 -23.89 -11.27 24.77
CA ARG A 224 -24.08 -11.27 26.23
C ARG A 224 -25.48 -10.81 26.64
N GLU A 225 -25.99 -9.73 26.05
CA GLU A 225 -27.34 -9.24 26.35
C GLU A 225 -28.42 -10.23 25.89
N ARG A 226 -28.26 -10.84 24.71
CA ARG A 226 -29.15 -11.93 24.26
C ARG A 226 -29.14 -13.12 25.21
N ALA A 227 -27.95 -13.51 25.68
CA ALA A 227 -27.76 -14.59 26.63
C ALA A 227 -28.52 -14.30 27.94
N LYS A 228 -28.35 -13.08 28.48
CA LYS A 228 -29.04 -12.60 29.68
C LYS A 228 -30.57 -12.64 29.53
N ILE A 229 -31.12 -12.13 28.44
CA ILE A 229 -32.58 -12.14 28.18
C ILE A 229 -33.12 -13.58 28.14
N LYS A 230 -32.43 -14.49 27.44
CA LYS A 230 -32.85 -15.90 27.35
C LYS A 230 -32.84 -16.61 28.71
N CYS A 231 -31.90 -16.26 29.59
CA CYS A 231 -31.84 -16.82 30.95
C CYS A 231 -32.93 -16.24 31.86
N MET A 232 -33.14 -14.92 31.80
CA MET A 232 -34.15 -14.21 32.60
C MET A 232 -35.58 -14.63 32.27
N THR A 233 -35.83 -15.05 31.02
CA THR A 233 -37.15 -15.52 30.56
C THR A 233 -37.46 -16.99 30.90
N LEU A 234 -36.44 -17.78 31.29
CA LEU A 234 -36.61 -19.21 31.55
C LEU A 234 -37.08 -19.55 32.96
N LEU A 235 -36.72 -18.72 33.93
CA LEU A 235 -36.96 -18.95 35.35
C LEU A 235 -37.99 -17.98 35.90
N THR A 236 -38.70 -18.37 36.96
CA THR A 236 -39.64 -17.50 37.66
C THR A 236 -39.01 -16.83 38.88
N ASP A 237 -38.15 -17.54 39.60
CA ASP A 237 -37.44 -17.05 40.78
C ASP A 237 -36.22 -16.17 40.39
N ASP A 238 -36.07 -15.03 41.06
CA ASP A 238 -35.07 -14.03 40.70
C ASP A 238 -33.65 -14.41 41.14
N LYS A 239 -33.52 -15.12 42.27
CA LYS A 239 -32.20 -15.55 42.78
C LYS A 239 -31.55 -16.58 41.86
N THR A 240 -32.34 -17.55 41.40
CA THR A 240 -31.86 -18.56 40.45
C THR A 240 -31.56 -18.00 39.05
N LYS A 241 -32.21 -16.89 38.64
CA LYS A 241 -31.87 -16.18 37.40
C LYS A 241 -30.48 -15.53 37.47
N GLU A 242 -30.19 -14.85 38.57
CA GLU A 242 -28.92 -14.15 38.75
C GLU A 242 -27.73 -15.11 38.76
N ASP A 243 -27.84 -16.23 39.48
CA ASP A 243 -26.81 -17.28 39.51
C ASP A 243 -26.56 -17.87 38.11
N LEU A 244 -27.61 -18.09 37.34
CA LEU A 244 -27.50 -18.66 35.99
C LEU A 244 -26.85 -17.68 35.00
N VAL A 245 -27.22 -16.40 35.07
CA VAL A 245 -26.58 -15.34 34.27
C VAL A 245 -25.10 -15.18 34.65
N TYR A 246 -24.78 -15.28 35.94
CA TYR A 246 -23.40 -15.23 36.40
C TYR A 246 -22.56 -16.39 35.85
N GLN A 247 -23.06 -17.63 35.96
CA GLN A 247 -22.37 -18.81 35.41
C GLN A 247 -22.19 -18.71 33.89
N LEU A 248 -23.18 -18.19 33.18
CA LEU A 248 -23.11 -18.00 31.74
C LEU A 248 -22.06 -16.95 31.37
N ASN A 249 -22.02 -15.81 32.07
CA ASN A 249 -21.00 -14.79 31.84
C ASN A 249 -19.58 -15.31 32.10
N LEU A 250 -19.38 -16.14 33.14
CA LEU A 250 -18.11 -16.82 33.38
C LEU A 250 -17.71 -17.68 32.18
N LYS A 251 -18.59 -18.57 31.71
CA LYS A 251 -18.33 -19.42 30.54
C LYS A 251 -18.05 -18.63 29.27
N ILE A 252 -18.76 -17.50 29.06
CA ILE A 252 -18.52 -16.59 27.95
C ILE A 252 -17.11 -16.03 28.03
N ASN A 253 -16.70 -15.51 29.20
CA ASN A 253 -15.38 -14.94 29.40
C ASN A 253 -14.27 -15.98 29.21
N ASP A 254 -14.43 -17.17 29.78
CA ASP A 254 -13.46 -18.27 29.60
C ASP A 254 -13.30 -18.63 28.12
N THR A 255 -14.41 -18.65 27.37
CA THR A 255 -14.38 -18.97 25.94
C THR A 255 -13.72 -17.87 25.12
N VAL A 256 -14.02 -16.60 25.41
CA VAL A 256 -13.37 -15.45 24.75
C VAL A 256 -11.87 -15.47 25.01
N MET A 257 -11.46 -15.63 26.27
CA MET A 257 -10.04 -15.73 26.65
C MET A 257 -9.34 -16.91 25.98
N ALA A 258 -9.99 -18.08 25.90
CA ALA A 258 -9.44 -19.25 25.23
C ALA A 258 -9.25 -19.05 23.71
N LEU A 259 -10.16 -18.29 23.07
CA LEU A 259 -10.07 -17.96 21.65
C LEU A 259 -8.98 -16.93 21.38
N GLU A 260 -8.90 -15.86 22.18
CA GLU A 260 -7.91 -14.78 22.05
C GLU A 260 -6.48 -15.24 22.36
N SER A 261 -6.31 -16.17 23.31
CA SER A 261 -5.00 -16.76 23.65
C SER A 261 -4.50 -17.81 22.66
N GLY A 262 -5.31 -18.19 21.66
CA GLY A 262 -4.97 -19.23 20.69
C GLY A 262 -4.96 -20.65 21.26
N ALA A 263 -5.45 -20.85 22.49
CA ALA A 263 -5.51 -22.16 23.15
C ALA A 263 -6.52 -23.12 22.48
N VAL A 264 -7.47 -22.58 21.70
CA VAL A 264 -8.46 -23.35 20.94
C VAL A 264 -8.44 -22.87 19.49
N THR A 265 -7.88 -23.66 18.59
CA THR A 265 -8.05 -23.43 17.15
C THR A 265 -9.53 -23.63 16.79
N PRO A 266 -10.23 -22.61 16.27
CA PRO A 266 -11.59 -22.82 15.77
C PRO A 266 -11.50 -23.83 14.62
N SER A 267 -12.16 -24.98 14.75
CA SER A 267 -12.25 -25.91 13.62
C SER A 267 -13.09 -25.22 12.55
N TYR A 268 -12.42 -24.75 11.48
CA TYR A 268 -13.11 -24.24 10.32
C TYR A 268 -14.09 -25.33 9.82
N PRO A 269 -15.35 -24.99 9.53
CA PRO A 269 -16.20 -25.91 8.79
C PRO A 269 -15.54 -26.13 7.43
N THR A 270 -14.95 -27.30 7.22
CA THR A 270 -14.48 -27.73 5.91
C THR A 270 -15.68 -27.75 4.97
N SER A 271 -15.81 -26.70 4.16
CA SER A 271 -16.64 -26.71 2.97
C SER A 271 -16.01 -27.74 2.02
N SER A 272 -16.42 -29.00 2.14
CA SER A 272 -16.15 -30.04 1.17
C SER A 272 -16.94 -29.74 -0.10
N THR A 273 -16.50 -28.75 -0.88
CA THR A 273 -16.90 -28.61 -2.26
C THR A 273 -16.21 -29.69 -3.06
N ARG A 274 -16.89 -30.82 -3.25
CA ARG A 274 -16.51 -31.83 -4.25
C ARG A 274 -16.60 -31.20 -5.63
N TYR A 275 -15.50 -30.65 -6.12
CA TYR A 275 -15.34 -30.33 -7.53
C TYR A 275 -14.96 -31.61 -8.26
N SER A 276 -15.97 -32.26 -8.84
CA SER A 276 -15.85 -33.44 -9.69
C SER A 276 -15.61 -33.02 -11.14
N GLY A 277 -14.47 -33.44 -11.70
CA GLY A 277 -14.18 -33.49 -13.13
C GLY A 277 -13.56 -32.19 -13.69
N LYS A 278 -12.57 -32.22 -14.60
CA LYS A 278 -12.04 -33.30 -15.44
C LYS A 278 -10.57 -33.01 -15.76
N SER A 279 -9.75 -34.06 -15.69
CA SER A 279 -8.38 -34.10 -16.20
C SER A 279 -8.37 -34.00 -17.73
N THR A 280 -7.57 -33.09 -18.28
CA THR A 280 -6.95 -33.26 -19.60
C THR A 280 -5.47 -32.95 -19.50
N THR A 281 -4.70 -34.02 -19.47
CA THR A 281 -3.29 -34.11 -19.84
C THR A 281 -3.04 -33.46 -21.21
N SER A 282 -2.05 -32.58 -21.30
CA SER A 282 -1.28 -32.41 -22.53
C SER A 282 0.16 -32.05 -22.20
N THR A 283 0.99 -33.09 -22.24
CA THR A 283 2.44 -33.02 -22.29
C THR A 283 2.89 -32.50 -23.65
N ARG A 284 3.66 -31.41 -23.69
CA ARG A 284 4.70 -31.25 -24.72
C ARG A 284 5.83 -30.32 -24.28
N SER A 285 6.84 -30.95 -23.69
CA SER A 285 8.22 -30.48 -23.70
C SER A 285 8.79 -30.65 -25.12
N LYS A 286 9.45 -29.62 -25.67
CA LYS A 286 10.69 -29.76 -26.47
C LYS A 286 11.41 -28.43 -26.60
N ARG A 287 12.62 -28.43 -26.06
CA ARG A 287 13.72 -27.48 -26.19
C ARG A 287 14.35 -27.59 -27.59
N ASN A 288 14.81 -26.47 -28.18
CA ASN A 288 16.09 -26.34 -28.92
C ASN A 288 16.32 -24.91 -29.44
N THR A 289 17.47 -24.34 -29.06
CA THR A 289 18.19 -23.16 -29.59
C THR A 289 19.05 -23.55 -30.81
N PRO A 290 19.99 -22.70 -31.30
CA PRO A 290 19.85 -21.44 -32.05
C PRO A 290 20.50 -21.53 -33.47
N GLY A 291 20.24 -20.58 -34.37
CA GLY A 291 20.83 -20.55 -35.71
C GLY A 291 21.08 -19.12 -36.24
N SER A 292 22.31 -18.86 -36.63
CA SER A 292 22.90 -17.57 -37.01
C SER A 292 23.02 -17.35 -38.53
N LYS A 293 23.11 -16.06 -38.94
CA LYS A 293 23.59 -15.48 -40.25
C LYS A 293 22.59 -15.61 -41.43
N SER A 294 22.41 -14.64 -42.35
CA SER A 294 23.30 -13.60 -42.90
C SER A 294 22.55 -12.41 -43.55
N ARG A 295 23.21 -11.24 -43.58
CA ARG A 295 23.36 -10.21 -44.66
C ARG A 295 22.53 -10.41 -45.96
N SER A 296 21.98 -9.39 -46.64
CA SER A 296 22.62 -8.15 -47.14
C SER A 296 21.67 -7.15 -47.85
N ARG A 297 21.92 -5.84 -47.59
CA ARG A 297 22.16 -4.69 -48.52
C ARG A 297 21.09 -4.11 -49.49
N THR A 298 20.98 -2.77 -49.38
CA THR A 298 21.01 -1.69 -50.42
C THR A 298 19.76 -1.46 -51.29
N SER A 299 19.33 -0.25 -51.68
CA SER A 299 19.99 1.06 -51.83
C SER A 299 19.00 2.23 -52.09
N SER A 300 19.46 3.45 -51.76
CA SER A 300 19.42 4.71 -52.55
C SER A 300 18.09 5.50 -52.72
N SER A 301 17.98 6.77 -52.26
CA SER A 301 18.43 8.04 -52.92
C SER A 301 17.25 8.75 -53.65
N LYS A 302 16.96 10.06 -53.67
CA LYS A 302 17.70 11.34 -53.52
C LYS A 302 16.65 12.50 -53.47
N ASN A 303 17.02 13.62 -52.81
CA ASN A 303 16.87 15.07 -53.12
C ASN A 303 15.61 15.58 -53.88
N SER A 304 15.04 16.78 -53.62
CA SER A 304 15.69 18.11 -53.65
C SER A 304 14.80 19.24 -53.11
N VAL A 305 15.47 20.27 -52.56
CA VAL A 305 15.12 21.68 -52.22
C VAL A 305 14.94 22.51 -53.54
N PRO A 306 14.67 23.85 -53.67
CA PRO A 306 14.33 24.98 -52.75
C PRO A 306 13.10 25.85 -53.18
N SER A 307 12.76 26.91 -52.42
CA SER A 307 13.02 28.33 -52.79
C SER A 307 12.08 29.37 -52.13
N THR A 308 12.69 30.35 -51.44
CA THR A 308 12.48 31.84 -51.46
C THR A 308 11.06 32.42 -51.49
N ASN A 309 10.66 33.46 -50.75
CA ASN A 309 11.22 34.81 -50.48
C ASN A 309 10.38 35.44 -49.33
N GLY A 310 10.94 36.25 -48.41
CA GLY A 310 11.01 37.72 -48.49
C GLY A 310 9.65 38.38 -48.12
N ASN A 311 9.50 39.48 -47.40
CA ASN A 311 10.38 40.50 -46.85
C ASN A 311 9.45 41.49 -46.05
N ILE A 312 10.02 42.34 -45.18
CA ILE A 312 9.50 43.69 -44.77
C ILE A 312 8.48 43.80 -43.59
N THR A 313 9.01 44.27 -42.44
CA THR A 313 8.40 45.10 -41.35
C THR A 313 8.04 46.53 -41.81
N PRO A 314 7.49 47.51 -41.02
CA PRO A 314 7.04 47.56 -39.61
C PRO A 314 5.71 48.36 -39.37
N SER A 315 5.38 48.59 -38.09
CA SER A 315 4.77 49.83 -37.51
C SER A 315 3.36 49.69 -36.95
N GLY A 316 3.16 50.16 -35.71
CA GLY A 316 1.83 50.31 -35.10
C GLY A 316 1.83 50.51 -33.59
N THR A 317 2.41 51.62 -33.12
CA THR A 317 2.11 52.25 -31.82
C THR A 317 0.63 52.53 -31.64
N LEU A 318 0.06 52.29 -30.45
CA LEU A 318 -0.69 53.28 -29.65
C LEU A 318 -1.20 52.65 -28.33
N SER A 319 -0.88 53.34 -27.24
CA SER A 319 -1.36 53.13 -25.87
C SER A 319 -2.80 53.67 -25.66
N PRO A 320 -3.28 53.91 -24.43
CA PRO A 320 -4.23 53.07 -23.71
C PRO A 320 -5.60 53.73 -23.50
N LYS A 321 -6.54 52.97 -22.95
CA LYS A 321 -7.61 53.47 -22.07
C LYS A 321 -7.71 52.55 -20.86
#